data_AF-U3A239-F1
#
_entry.id   AF-U3A239-F1
#
_cell.length_a   1.000
_cell.length_b   1.000
_cell.length_c   1.000
_cell.angle_alpha   90.00
_cell.angle_beta   90.00
_cell.angle_gamma   90.00
#
_symmetry.space_group_name_H-M   'P 1'
#
loop_
_entity.id
_entity.type
_entity.pdbx_description
1 polymer ?
#
loop_
_entity_poly.entity_id
_entity_poly.type
_entity_poly.pdbx_seq_one_letter_code
_entity_poly.pdbx_strand_id
1 'polypeptide(L)'
;MIAHAFGKRDTDTFNELQRLLSKFTIPFYCTDDYSVYSSSLPKEKHIIGKRYTQRIERTNLTLRSRIKRLARKTIGFSKSEEMHDKVIGTFIEREYYT
;
A
#
# COMPACT_ATOMS: atom_id res chain seq x y z
N MET A 1 -6.67 -3.90 4.45
CA MET A 1 -5.31 -3.37 4.23
C MET A 1 -4.67 -3.22 5.60
N ILE A 2 -3.44 -3.70 5.80
CA ILE A 2 -2.82 -3.82 7.13
C ILE A 2 -1.83 -2.67 7.40
N ALA A 3 -1.14 -2.19 6.37
CA ALA A 3 -0.26 -1.02 6.40
C ALA A 3 -0.22 -0.37 5.02
N HIS A 4 0.12 0.92 4.98
CA HIS A 4 0.44 1.69 3.77
C HIS A 4 1.50 2.74 4.09
N ALA A 5 2.20 3.23 3.07
CA ALA A 5 3.14 4.32 3.16
C ALA A 5 2.87 5.32 2.02
N PHE A 6 3.08 6.61 2.29
CA PHE A 6 3.00 7.65 1.28
C PHE A 6 4.40 8.02 0.80
N GLY A 7 4.55 8.23 -0.50
CA GLY A 7 5.84 8.59 -1.05
C GLY A 7 5.97 8.30 -2.53
N LYS A 8 7.21 8.32 -3.01
CA LYS A 8 7.54 7.93 -4.38
C LYS A 8 7.69 6.42 -4.45
N ARG A 9 7.87 5.89 -5.66
CA ARG A 9 8.29 4.49 -5.85
C ARG A 9 9.81 4.45 -5.69
N ASP A 10 10.28 4.43 -4.45
CA ASP A 10 11.69 4.37 -4.11
C ASP A 10 11.93 3.46 -2.90
N THR A 11 13.21 3.23 -2.61
CA THR A 11 13.64 2.37 -1.51
C THR A 11 13.26 2.95 -0.15
N ASP A 12 13.26 4.27 0.01
CA ASP A 12 12.96 4.92 1.29
C ASP A 12 11.49 4.71 1.68
N THR A 13 10.56 4.94 0.74
CA THR A 13 9.13 4.68 0.96
C THR A 13 8.87 3.19 1.21
N PHE A 14 9.61 2.31 0.53
CA PHE A 14 9.50 0.87 0.76
C PHE A 14 10.01 0.45 2.15
N ASN A 15 11.13 1.01 2.62
CA ASN A 15 11.67 0.75 3.94
C ASN A 15 10.69 1.19 5.05
N GLU A 16 10.00 2.30 4.86
CA GLU A 16 8.93 2.73 5.77
C GLU A 16 7.79 1.70 5.81
N LEU A 17 7.33 1.23 4.65
CA LEU A 17 6.32 0.18 4.58
C LEU A 17 6.80 -1.10 5.29
N GLN A 18 8.06 -1.50 5.07
CA GLN A 18 8.65 -2.67 5.70
C GLN A 18 8.73 -2.53 7.23
N ARG A 19 9.03 -1.32 7.74
CA ARG A 19 8.99 -1.02 9.19
C ARG A 19 7.58 -1.21 9.75
N LEU A 20 6.54 -0.76 9.06
CA LEU A 20 5.16 -0.98 9.50
C LEU A 20 4.77 -2.47 9.48
N LEU A 21 5.22 -3.20 8.45
CA LEU A 21 4.97 -4.63 8.28
C LEU A 21 5.76 -5.51 9.26
N SER A 22 6.87 -5.02 9.83
CA SER A 22 7.73 -5.78 10.76
C SER A 22 7.01 -6.30 12.01
N LYS A 23 5.88 -5.67 12.36
CA LYS A 23 5.00 -6.10 13.47
C LYS A 23 4.21 -7.38 13.16
N PHE A 24 4.20 -7.82 11.91
CA PHE A 24 3.43 -8.97 11.45
C PHE A 24 4.34 -10.09 10.96
N THR A 25 3.99 -11.33 11.29
CA THR A 25 4.68 -12.50 10.73
C THR A 25 4.15 -12.77 9.32
N ILE A 26 4.87 -12.28 8.31
CA ILE A 26 4.50 -12.45 6.90
C ILE A 26 5.19 -13.69 6.32
N PRO A 27 4.45 -14.70 5.84
CA PRO A 27 5.04 -15.94 5.32
C PRO A 27 5.67 -15.74 3.93
N PHE A 28 5.04 -14.96 3.06
CA PHE A 28 5.51 -14.66 1.71
C PHE A 28 5.04 -13.29 1.24
N TYR A 29 5.78 -12.70 0.30
CA TYR A 29 5.50 -11.43 -0.34
C TYR A 29 5.15 -11.67 -1.81
N CYS A 30 4.02 -11.14 -2.25
CA CYS A 30 3.64 -11.15 -3.66
C CYS A 30 3.75 -9.74 -4.24
N THR A 31 4.64 -9.52 -5.19
CA THR A 31 4.85 -8.20 -5.81
C THR A 31 4.97 -8.32 -7.34
N ASP A 32 4.94 -7.17 -8.01
CA ASP A 32 5.44 -7.08 -9.38
C ASP A 32 6.98 -7.15 -9.39
N ASP A 33 7.57 -7.18 -10.59
CA ASP A 33 9.02 -7.31 -10.81
C ASP A 33 9.75 -5.95 -10.67
N TYR A 34 9.36 -5.15 -9.68
CA TYR A 34 10.01 -3.86 -9.44
C TYR A 34 11.30 -4.04 -8.63
N SER A 35 12.37 -3.40 -9.08
CA SER A 35 13.74 -3.61 -8.59
C SER A 35 13.91 -3.44 -7.08
N VAL A 36 13.17 -2.50 -6.48
CA VAL A 36 13.21 -2.21 -5.03
C VAL A 36 12.75 -3.41 -4.21
N TYR A 37 11.77 -4.18 -4.70
CA TYR A 37 11.28 -5.37 -4.00
C TYR A 37 12.31 -6.49 -4.08
N SER A 38 12.86 -6.73 -5.27
CA SER A 38 13.84 -7.79 -5.52
C SER A 38 15.16 -7.58 -4.78
N SER A 39 15.55 -6.33 -4.49
CA SER A 39 16.76 -6.01 -3.70
C SER A 39 16.55 -6.12 -2.19
N SER A 40 15.32 -5.91 -1.72
CA SER A 40 15.04 -5.66 -0.28
C SER A 40 14.31 -6.83 0.40
N LEU A 41 13.63 -7.69 -0.38
CA LEU A 41 12.90 -8.84 0.12
C LEU A 41 13.75 -10.13 0.05
N PRO A 42 13.61 -11.05 1.03
CA PRO A 42 14.25 -12.35 0.95
C PRO A 42 13.72 -13.17 -0.24
N LYS A 43 14.62 -13.59 -1.15
CA LYS A 43 14.27 -14.33 -2.38
C LYS A 43 13.41 -15.56 -2.13
N GLU A 44 13.65 -16.28 -1.03
CA GLU A 44 12.92 -17.50 -0.64
C GLU A 44 11.45 -17.23 -0.32
N LYS A 45 11.13 -16.01 0.14
CA LYS A 45 9.77 -15.59 0.52
C LYS A 45 9.13 -14.71 -0.54
N HIS A 46 9.82 -14.41 -1.64
CA HIS A 46 9.38 -13.42 -2.62
C HIS A 46 8.85 -14.10 -3.87
N ILE A 47 7.55 -13.95 -4.11
CA ILE A 47 6.85 -14.47 -5.27
C ILE A 47 6.58 -13.30 -6.22
N ILE A 48 7.30 -13.28 -7.34
CA ILE A 48 7.15 -12.26 -8.38
C ILE A 48 6.10 -12.72 -9.39
N GLY A 49 5.17 -11.83 -9.72
CA GLY A 49 4.25 -12.01 -10.85
C GLY A 49 2.79 -11.75 -10.51
N LYS A 50 1.94 -11.89 -11.53
CA LYS A 50 0.54 -11.41 -11.49
C LYS A 50 -0.45 -12.34 -10.78
N ARG A 51 -0.06 -13.58 -10.52
CA ARG A 51 -0.97 -14.64 -10.04
C ARG A 51 -1.62 -14.30 -8.69
N TYR A 52 -0.91 -13.58 -7.82
CA TYR A 52 -1.38 -13.21 -6.48
C TYR A 52 -1.53 -11.70 -6.26
N THR A 53 -1.21 -10.86 -7.25
CA THR A 53 -1.30 -9.40 -7.12
C THR A 53 -2.68 -8.84 -7.47
N GLN A 54 -3.55 -9.61 -8.13
CA GLN A 54 -4.88 -9.15 -8.58
C GLN A 54 -5.71 -8.52 -7.46
N ARG A 55 -5.74 -9.15 -6.27
CA ARG A 55 -6.48 -8.61 -5.12
C ARG A 55 -5.88 -7.31 -4.59
N ILE A 56 -4.55 -7.19 -4.60
CA ILE A 56 -3.83 -5.98 -4.19
C ILE A 56 -4.14 -4.84 -5.18
N GLU A 57 -4.03 -5.12 -6.47
CA GLU A 57 -4.34 -4.18 -7.55
C GLU A 57 -5.80 -3.69 -7.47
N ARG A 58 -6.75 -4.61 -7.26
CA ARG A 58 -8.17 -4.29 -7.07
C ARG A 58 -8.40 -3.42 -5.84
N THR A 59 -7.75 -3.72 -4.71
CA THR A 59 -7.85 -2.93 -3.48
C THR A 59 -7.35 -1.50 -3.71
N ASN A 60 -6.18 -1.36 -4.35
CA ASN A 60 -5.60 -0.07 -4.69
C ASN A 60 -6.49 0.73 -5.66
N LEU A 61 -7.13 0.05 -6.62
CA LEU A 61 -8.11 0.67 -7.51
C LEU A 61 -9.33 1.19 -6.73
N THR A 62 -9.90 0.38 -5.84
CA THR A 62 -11.03 0.77 -4.99
C THR A 62 -10.71 2.01 -4.16
N LEU A 63 -9.53 2.04 -3.51
CA LEU A 63 -9.09 3.19 -2.73
C LEU A 63 -8.98 4.46 -3.58
N ARG A 64 -8.31 4.39 -4.75
CA ARG A 64 -8.18 5.54 -5.65
C ARG A 64 -9.51 6.05 -6.20
N SER A 65 -10.44 5.15 -6.51
CA SER A 65 -11.74 5.53 -7.06
C SER A 65 -12.69 6.11 -6.02
N ARG A 66 -12.69 5.56 -4.81
CA ARG A 66 -13.62 5.99 -3.75
C ARG A 66 -13.08 7.15 -2.92
N ILE A 67 -11.77 7.23 -2.74
CA ILE A 67 -11.09 8.31 -2.03
C ILE A 67 -10.49 9.28 -3.05
N LYS A 68 -11.33 10.16 -3.61
CA LYS A 68 -10.94 11.13 -4.64
C LYS A 68 -9.71 11.98 -4.26
N ARG A 69 -9.55 12.24 -2.96
CA ARG A 69 -8.44 13.03 -2.39
C ARG A 69 -7.06 12.40 -2.61
N LEU A 70 -6.98 11.07 -2.79
CA LEU A 70 -5.73 10.37 -3.10
C LEU A 70 -5.33 10.50 -4.57
N ALA A 71 -6.29 10.66 -5.48
CA ALA A 71 -6.06 10.63 -6.92
C ALA A 71 -6.05 12.02 -7.57
N ARG A 72 -6.76 13.01 -7.02
CA ARG A 72 -6.95 14.33 -7.66
C ARG A 72 -6.45 15.46 -6.78
N LYS A 73 -5.35 16.10 -7.20
CA LYS A 73 -4.75 17.27 -6.52
C LYS A 73 -5.62 18.53 -6.54
N THR A 74 -6.57 18.63 -7.48
CA THR A 74 -7.38 19.83 -7.69
C THR A 74 -8.68 19.87 -6.89
N ILE A 75 -9.22 18.71 -6.47
CA ILE A 75 -10.52 18.62 -5.80
C ILE A 75 -10.39 17.77 -4.55
N GLY A 76 -10.52 18.41 -3.39
CA GLY A 76 -10.49 17.73 -2.09
C GLY A 76 -9.09 17.25 -1.67
N PHE A 77 -8.02 17.59 -2.37
CA PHE A 77 -6.67 17.24 -1.93
C PHE A 77 -6.31 17.95 -0.62
N SER A 78 -5.76 17.20 0.32
CA SER A 78 -5.12 17.76 1.52
C SER A 78 -3.61 17.79 1.31
N LYS A 79 -2.94 18.84 1.80
CA LYS A 79 -1.47 18.87 1.88
C LYS A 79 -0.92 18.09 3.08
N SER A 80 -1.77 17.79 4.07
CA SER A 80 -1.40 17.03 5.26
C SER A 80 -1.54 15.54 5.00
N GLU A 81 -0.45 14.79 5.22
CA GLU A 81 -0.41 13.32 5.17
C GLU A 81 -1.28 12.70 6.26
N GLU A 82 -1.30 13.29 7.46
CA GLU A 82 -2.16 12.85 8.57
C GLU A 82 -3.64 12.82 8.18
N MET A 83 -4.09 13.80 7.38
CA MET A 83 -5.47 13.80 6.89
C MET A 83 -5.72 12.68 5.89
N HIS A 84 -4.75 12.32 5.06
CA HIS A 84 -4.88 11.18 4.15
C HIS A 84 -4.90 9.86 4.93
N ASP A 85 -4.06 9.72 5.96
CA ASP A 85 -4.06 8.56 6.86
C ASP A 85 -5.41 8.36 7.53
N LYS A 86 -5.97 9.41 8.14
CA LYS A 86 -7.29 9.34 8.82
C LYS A 86 -8.38 8.92 7.84
N VAL A 87 -8.42 9.50 6.65
CA VAL A 87 -9.43 9.17 5.63
C VAL A 87 -9.31 7.72 5.15
N ILE A 88 -8.09 7.23 4.93
CA ILE A 88 -7.85 5.82 4.57
C ILE A 88 -8.28 4.90 5.72
N GLY A 89 -7.91 5.22 6.96
CA GLY A 89 -8.26 4.47 8.16
C GLY A 89 -9.77 4.33 8.32
N THR A 90 -10.50 5.45 8.36
CA THR A 90 -11.96 5.46 8.49
C THR A 90 -12.64 4.75 7.32
N PHE A 91 -12.11 4.87 6.09
CA PHE A 91 -12.65 4.15 4.95
C PHE A 91 -12.52 2.64 5.12
N ILE A 92 -11.37 2.16 5.59
CA ILE A 92 -11.16 0.72 5.81
C ILE A 92 -12.02 0.18 6.93
N GLU A 93 -12.10 0.90 8.05
CA GLU A 93 -12.95 0.55 9.19
C GLU A 93 -14.40 0.34 8.75
N ARG A 94 -14.94 1.30 7.99
CA ARG A 94 -16.32 1.24 7.50
C ARG A 94 -16.59 0.14 6.48
N GLU A 95 -15.62 -0.19 5.63
CA GLU A 95 -15.84 -1.10 4.49
C GLU A 95 -15.51 -2.56 4.79
N TYR A 96 -14.69 -2.81 5.80
CA TYR A 96 -14.20 -4.17 6.10
C TYR A 96 -14.48 -4.63 7.54
N TYR A 97 -14.84 -3.73 8.45
CA TYR A 97 -14.99 -4.04 9.88
C TYR A 97 -16.30 -3.53 10.51
N THR A 98 -17.14 -2.83 9.75
CA THR A 98 -18.52 -2.46 10.12
C THR A 98 -19.49 -3.34 9.33
#